data_AF-A0A9W9U341-F1
#
_entry.id   AF-A0A9W9U341-F1
#
_cell.length_a   1.000
_cell.length_b   1.000
_cell.length_c   1.000
_cell.angle_alpha   90.00
_cell.angle_beta   90.00
_cell.angle_gamma   90.00
#
_symmetry.space_group_name_H-M   'P 1'
#
loop_
_entity.id
_entity.type
_entity.pdbx_description
1 polymer ?
#
loop_
_entity_poly.entity_id
_entity_poly.type
_entity_poly.pdbx_seq_one_letter_code
_entity_poly.pdbx_strand_id
1 'polypeptide(L)'
;MSNAIWVAWRIPCSGLRLSSVLPPATFRPVCRDLRITPSLYNSTPRRLYSSLNTLCQTQNRPNTLRFFPRYSAPTLPQSRSKKTAAPAHSEPTSDSLLDKSLSDLEIKAIFGHRTKVSPKLANRTLEVLQARRLEGTLDLDLPLDVARAVPQSQLDICLEWLRVNYPVDEDAAIMARIEREDREAEEKLVRRAERLGLYKPQSGSYEAELGEEDSPYGKSVLKEAREQNEKYLLAEKERKRQKWLDGEKEEQEKLQRQLEENTSLQQYQESALTEARPRADPNERPYLAWVQKHHIAGTLDHPEAMEVTTAQRLVAPALFVLLTLGLCYYLATTYEPPARKDRLWPDIPPAAATVGAIIGANVAVTLMWKYIPPSWRLLNRFFVIVPFYPSAPSMIGSTFSHQTWRHLATNMMVLGLMGTRVHDELGRGNFLAIYFASGALGSLASLSRSVLLGYLGMTSLGASAATSGIVAAWCMYHANDKITMWILPHELRETLWTQGWIFLACLVATEVFSMVAPARFMGVFPLSRLTKMDHAAHLGGYFAGAGCGYALAQRRKAERVQRARDAKWFENLVR
;
A
#
# COMPACT_ATOMS: atom_id res chain seq x y z
N MET A 1 -0.58 4.52 2.19
CA MET A 1 -1.02 3.18 1.76
C MET A 1 -2.06 2.69 2.75
N SER A 2 -3.03 1.92 2.23
CA SER A 2 -4.19 1.29 2.87
C SER A 2 -4.23 1.20 4.40
N ASN A 3 -5.34 1.67 4.98
CA ASN A 3 -5.97 1.06 6.16
C ASN A 3 -7.48 1.05 5.94
N ALA A 4 -7.89 0.32 4.91
CA ALA A 4 -9.27 -0.13 4.71
C ALA A 4 -9.32 -1.62 5.02
N ILE A 5 -9.34 -1.97 6.31
CA ILE A 5 -9.76 -3.23 6.94
C ILE A 5 -9.62 -2.91 8.43
N TRP A 6 -10.70 -2.54 9.12
CA TRP A 6 -10.92 -2.64 10.58
C TRP A 6 -12.30 -2.01 10.86
N VAL A 7 -13.35 -2.59 10.26
CA VAL A 7 -14.74 -2.43 10.74
C VAL A 7 -15.30 -3.84 10.86
N ALA A 8 -14.79 -4.57 11.85
CA ALA A 8 -15.45 -5.72 12.42
C ALA A 8 -15.24 -5.63 13.93
N TRP A 9 -16.35 -5.67 14.66
CA TRP A 9 -16.46 -5.70 16.13
C TRP A 9 -16.16 -4.41 16.90
N ARG A 10 -17.19 -3.57 16.99
CA ARG A 10 -17.64 -3.05 18.28
C ARG A 10 -19.15 -3.22 18.38
N ILE A 11 -19.56 -4.17 19.20
CA ILE A 11 -20.94 -4.32 19.69
C ILE A 11 -21.16 -3.16 20.68
N PRO A 12 -22.13 -2.27 20.50
CA PRO A 12 -22.59 -1.41 21.58
C PRO A 12 -23.44 -2.25 22.53
N CYS A 13 -23.11 -2.21 23.82
CA CYS A 13 -23.92 -2.78 24.89
C CYS A 13 -25.33 -2.17 24.87
N SER A 14 -26.33 -2.98 24.52
CA SER A 14 -27.73 -2.67 24.75
C SER A 14 -28.04 -2.81 26.24
N GLY A 15 -28.31 -1.68 26.90
CA GLY A 15 -29.00 -1.68 28.18
C GLY A 15 -30.44 -2.13 27.97
N LEU A 16 -30.73 -3.41 28.22
CA LEU A 16 -32.08 -3.95 28.23
C LEU A 16 -32.77 -3.55 29.54
N ARG A 17 -33.77 -2.67 29.46
CA ARG A 17 -34.91 -2.71 30.39
C ARG A 17 -35.99 -3.55 29.73
N LEU A 18 -36.35 -4.68 30.34
CA LEU A 18 -37.65 -5.29 30.11
C LEU A 18 -38.24 -5.86 31.40
N SER A 19 -39.56 -5.78 31.41
CA SER A 19 -40.53 -5.98 32.47
C SER A 19 -40.62 -7.44 32.95
N SER A 20 -40.91 -7.56 34.24
CA SER A 20 -41.54 -8.67 34.98
C SER A 20 -42.05 -9.90 34.20
N VAL A 21 -41.67 -11.11 34.65
CA VAL A 21 -42.50 -12.07 35.40
C VAL A 21 -41.74 -13.42 35.54
N LEU A 22 -41.68 -13.97 36.77
CA LEU A 22 -41.21 -15.30 37.25
C LEU A 22 -39.73 -15.50 37.71
N PRO A 23 -39.47 -16.37 38.73
CA PRO A 23 -38.34 -16.26 39.69
C PRO A 23 -37.15 -17.21 39.38
N PRO A 24 -36.01 -17.09 40.10
CA PRO A 24 -34.71 -17.57 39.62
C PRO A 24 -34.35 -18.98 40.11
N ALA A 25 -33.66 -19.75 39.25
CA ALA A 25 -32.82 -20.86 39.68
C ALA A 25 -31.35 -20.43 39.57
N THR A 26 -30.68 -20.44 40.72
CA THR A 26 -29.29 -20.04 40.95
C THR A 26 -28.29 -21.06 40.42
N PHE A 27 -27.25 -20.63 39.71
CA PHE A 27 -25.93 -21.27 39.79
C PHE A 27 -24.80 -20.23 39.66
N ARG A 28 -23.91 -20.24 40.66
CA ARG A 28 -22.68 -19.42 40.77
C ARG A 28 -21.59 -19.94 39.81
N PRO A 29 -20.63 -19.09 39.39
CA PRO A 29 -19.51 -19.49 38.56
C PRO A 29 -18.37 -20.06 39.41
N VAL A 30 -17.67 -21.06 38.86
CA VAL A 30 -16.37 -21.52 39.35
C VAL A 30 -15.31 -20.98 38.39
N CYS A 31 -14.46 -20.09 38.88
CA CYS A 31 -13.20 -19.71 38.24
C CYS A 31 -12.22 -20.89 38.31
N ARG A 32 -11.47 -21.12 37.22
CA ARG A 32 -10.11 -21.66 37.32
C ARG A 32 -9.24 -21.13 36.20
N ASP A 33 -8.20 -20.42 36.61
CA ASP A 33 -7.07 -19.96 35.84
C ASP A 33 -6.34 -21.10 35.12
N LEU A 34 -5.90 -20.85 33.90
CA LEU A 34 -4.67 -21.46 33.37
C LEU A 34 -3.91 -20.42 32.54
N ARG A 35 -2.74 -20.07 33.08
CA ARG A 35 -1.77 -19.11 32.58
C ARG A 35 -0.89 -19.81 31.53
N ILE A 36 -0.78 -19.26 30.33
CA ILE A 36 0.27 -19.63 29.37
C ILE A 36 0.90 -18.34 28.82
N THR A 37 2.21 -18.24 29.02
CA THR A 37 3.12 -17.18 28.56
C THR A 37 3.43 -17.29 27.06
N PRO A 38 3.57 -16.18 26.32
CA PRO A 38 4.27 -16.17 25.05
C PRO A 38 5.63 -15.46 25.12
N SER A 39 6.59 -16.12 24.48
CA SER A 39 7.96 -15.71 24.21
C SER A 39 8.05 -14.46 23.32
N LEU A 40 9.01 -13.61 23.67
CA LEU A 40 9.43 -12.40 22.97
C LEU A 40 10.17 -12.71 21.65
N TYR A 41 9.93 -11.89 20.63
CA TYR A 41 10.96 -11.45 19.70
C TYR A 41 10.82 -9.93 19.53
N ASN A 42 11.83 -9.21 20.03
CA ASN A 42 11.89 -7.76 20.05
C ASN A 42 12.32 -7.20 18.70
N SER A 43 11.60 -6.17 18.29
CA SER A 43 12.01 -5.16 17.31
C SER A 43 12.86 -4.10 18.00
N THR A 44 13.74 -3.50 17.20
CA THR A 44 14.67 -2.40 17.52
C THR A 44 13.93 -1.12 17.96
N PRO A 45 14.48 -0.32 18.90
CA PRO A 45 13.90 0.98 19.20
C PRO A 45 14.71 2.13 18.57
N ARG A 46 13.97 3.10 18.01
CA ARG A 46 14.35 4.52 17.96
C ARG A 46 13.68 5.24 19.16
N ARG A 47 14.44 6.06 19.88
CA ARG A 47 14.00 7.25 20.66
C ARG A 47 15.10 8.30 20.46
N LEU A 48 14.91 9.55 20.00
CA LEU A 48 14.04 10.69 20.30
C LEU A 48 14.36 11.50 21.58
N TYR A 49 14.73 12.77 21.31
CA TYR A 49 14.61 14.05 22.04
C TYR A 49 15.41 14.36 23.32
N SER A 50 16.18 15.47 23.30
CA SER A 50 15.86 16.77 23.96
C SER A 50 17.06 17.75 23.84
N SER A 51 16.97 18.85 23.08
CA SER A 51 16.78 20.26 23.52
C SER A 51 17.90 20.89 24.40
N LEU A 52 18.57 21.93 23.88
CA LEU A 52 18.61 23.31 24.43
C LEU A 52 19.71 24.19 23.79
N ASN A 53 19.22 25.20 23.06
CA ASN A 53 19.69 26.57 22.78
C ASN A 53 20.96 27.20 23.42
N THR A 54 21.59 28.01 22.54
CA THR A 54 22.12 29.41 22.68
C THR A 54 23.60 29.75 22.96
N LEU A 55 24.06 30.65 22.07
CA LEU A 55 24.91 31.86 22.26
C LEU A 55 26.42 31.82 21.94
N CYS A 56 26.74 32.53 20.84
CA CYS A 56 27.79 33.53 20.65
C CYS A 56 29.19 33.31 21.25
N GLN A 57 30.21 33.26 20.39
CA GLN A 57 31.21 34.34 20.31
C GLN A 57 32.09 34.22 19.06
N THR A 58 32.15 35.32 18.32
CA THR A 58 33.13 35.67 17.30
C THR A 58 34.45 36.07 17.95
N GLN A 59 35.60 35.63 17.43
CA GLN A 59 36.80 36.49 17.28
C GLN A 59 37.92 35.84 16.44
N ASN A 60 38.39 36.64 15.48
CA ASN A 60 39.77 36.82 15.00
C ASN A 60 40.53 35.70 14.24
N ARG A 61 40.68 35.96 12.93
CA ARG A 61 41.85 35.63 12.07
C ARG A 61 43.08 36.48 12.50
N PRO A 62 44.36 36.17 12.14
CA PRO A 62 44.78 35.71 10.79
C PRO A 62 45.99 34.76 10.65
N ASN A 63 46.09 34.23 9.41
CA ASN A 63 47.28 33.82 8.64
C ASN A 63 48.39 32.97 9.27
N THR A 64 48.38 31.68 8.94
CA THR A 64 49.62 30.91 8.64
C THR A 64 49.39 29.94 7.47
N LEU A 65 50.11 30.24 6.40
CA LEU A 65 50.68 29.39 5.35
C LEU A 65 50.24 27.91 5.24
N ARG A 66 49.82 27.58 4.01
CA ARG A 66 50.14 26.39 3.18
C ARG A 66 50.46 25.09 3.94
N PHE A 67 49.69 24.04 3.68
CA PHE A 67 50.13 22.80 3.01
C PHE A 67 48.99 21.78 3.07
N PHE A 68 48.43 21.42 1.91
CA PHE A 68 47.61 20.22 1.77
C PHE A 68 48.56 19.02 1.74
N PRO A 69 48.50 18.07 2.69
CA PRO A 69 49.12 16.78 2.45
C PRO A 69 48.24 16.03 1.46
N ARG A 70 48.77 15.86 0.24
CA ARG A 70 48.46 14.70 -0.59
C ARG A 70 48.59 13.47 0.32
N TYR A 71 47.52 12.71 0.48
CA TYR A 71 47.64 11.32 0.88
C TYR A 71 48.30 10.57 -0.28
N SER A 72 49.63 10.62 -0.31
CA SER A 72 50.45 9.63 -0.99
C SER A 72 50.26 8.33 -0.22
N ALA A 73 49.71 7.31 -0.87
CA ALA A 73 49.74 5.96 -0.36
C ALA A 73 51.20 5.60 0.00
N PRO A 74 51.48 5.07 1.19
CA PRO A 74 52.80 4.53 1.45
C PRO A 74 53.00 3.34 0.52
N THR A 75 53.91 3.48 -0.42
CA THR A 75 54.60 2.36 -1.06
C THR A 75 55.16 1.49 0.05
N LEU A 76 54.49 0.38 0.34
CA LEU A 76 55.07 -0.72 1.11
C LEU A 76 56.36 -1.12 0.39
N PRO A 77 57.53 -1.08 1.05
CA PRO A 77 58.69 -1.75 0.51
C PRO A 77 58.32 -3.22 0.41
N GLN A 78 58.40 -3.77 -0.80
CA GLN A 78 58.44 -5.22 -1.01
C GLN A 78 59.67 -5.75 -0.28
N SER A 79 59.51 -6.05 1.00
CA SER A 79 60.38 -6.98 1.69
C SER A 79 60.14 -8.32 1.02
N ARG A 80 61.02 -8.64 0.09
CA ARG A 80 61.22 -9.98 -0.44
C ARG A 80 61.70 -10.83 0.74
N SER A 81 60.76 -11.24 1.58
CA SER A 81 60.98 -12.28 2.57
C SER A 81 61.33 -13.53 1.78
N LYS A 82 62.64 -13.82 1.71
CA LYS A 82 63.11 -15.17 1.41
C LYS A 82 62.32 -16.06 2.35
N LYS A 83 61.62 -17.05 1.79
CA LYS A 83 61.16 -18.23 2.51
C LYS A 83 62.38 -18.85 3.20
N THR A 84 62.70 -18.38 4.40
CA THR A 84 63.40 -19.21 5.37
C THR A 84 62.40 -20.29 5.71
N ALA A 85 62.76 -21.52 5.40
CA ALA A 85 62.06 -22.69 5.88
C ALA A 85 61.71 -22.45 7.34
N ALA A 86 60.43 -22.62 7.67
CA ALA A 86 59.97 -22.63 9.05
C ALA A 86 60.94 -23.51 9.85
N PRO A 87 61.47 -23.04 10.99
CA PRO A 87 62.25 -23.92 11.84
C PRO A 87 61.37 -25.13 12.12
N ALA A 88 61.94 -26.31 11.86
CA ALA A 88 61.30 -27.58 12.07
C ALA A 88 60.63 -27.57 13.44
N HIS A 89 59.36 -27.96 13.46
CA HIS A 89 58.57 -28.17 14.66
C HIS A 89 59.41 -28.90 15.71
N SER A 90 59.90 -28.17 16.70
CA SER A 90 59.97 -28.71 18.04
C SER A 90 58.52 -28.69 18.52
N GLU A 91 57.84 -29.84 18.45
CA GLU A 91 56.74 -30.05 19.40
C GLU A 91 57.29 -29.65 20.77
N PRO A 92 56.63 -28.75 21.52
CA PRO A 92 57.02 -28.56 22.90
C PRO A 92 56.81 -29.93 23.54
N THR A 93 57.92 -30.60 23.84
CA THR A 93 57.91 -31.78 24.67
C THR A 93 57.05 -31.43 25.86
N SER A 94 56.03 -32.25 26.09
CA SER A 94 55.24 -32.24 27.31
C SER A 94 56.12 -32.73 28.47
N ASP A 95 57.26 -32.08 28.66
CA ASP A 95 58.08 -32.22 29.85
C ASP A 95 57.24 -31.65 30.99
N SER A 96 56.99 -32.48 31.99
CA SER A 96 56.23 -32.13 33.18
C SER A 96 56.92 -30.93 33.86
N LEU A 97 56.37 -29.74 33.63
CA LEU A 97 57.03 -28.43 33.82
C LEU A 97 57.20 -27.98 35.28
N LEU A 98 56.94 -28.89 36.22
CA LEU A 98 57.35 -28.83 37.62
C LEU A 98 57.61 -30.27 38.08
N ASP A 99 58.70 -30.88 37.60
CA ASP A 99 59.07 -32.28 37.91
C ASP A 99 59.30 -32.57 39.40
N LYS A 100 59.24 -31.53 40.25
CA LYS A 100 59.18 -31.64 41.71
C LYS A 100 57.97 -30.86 42.21
N SER A 101 57.01 -31.58 42.80
CA SER A 101 55.98 -30.95 43.62
C SER A 101 56.66 -30.17 44.74
N LEU A 102 56.40 -28.87 44.84
CA LEU A 102 57.01 -28.02 45.86
C LEU A 102 56.62 -28.54 47.26
N SER A 103 57.56 -28.45 48.19
CA SER A 103 57.33 -28.85 49.58
C SER A 103 56.35 -27.89 50.27
N ASP A 104 55.66 -28.35 51.32
CA ASP A 104 54.67 -27.54 52.05
C ASP A 104 55.25 -26.22 52.60
N LEU A 105 56.56 -26.16 52.85
CA LEU A 105 57.26 -24.97 53.30
C LEU A 105 57.45 -23.96 52.17
N GLU A 106 57.82 -24.42 50.98
CA GLU A 106 57.97 -23.60 49.78
C GLU A 106 56.62 -23.07 49.31
N ILE A 107 55.56 -23.88 49.36
CA ILE A 107 54.20 -23.45 49.05
C ILE A 107 53.73 -22.35 50.01
N LYS A 108 54.01 -22.48 51.31
CA LYS A 108 53.68 -21.44 52.31
C LYS A 108 54.48 -20.16 52.12
N ALA A 109 55.70 -20.24 51.56
CA ALA A 109 56.49 -19.07 51.21
C ALA A 109 55.91 -18.33 50.00
N ILE A 110 55.32 -19.05 49.04
CA ILE A 110 54.73 -18.47 47.82
C ILE A 110 53.32 -17.92 48.06
N PHE A 111 52.42 -18.71 48.67
CA PHE A 111 51.02 -18.33 48.90
C PHE A 111 50.80 -17.55 50.22
N GLY A 112 51.84 -17.40 51.03
CA GLY A 112 51.82 -16.73 52.34
C GLY A 112 51.22 -17.57 53.48
N HIS A 113 51.68 -17.31 54.71
CA HIS A 113 51.31 -18.12 55.88
C HIS A 113 49.83 -18.09 56.30
N ARG A 114 49.01 -17.20 55.73
CA ARG A 114 47.60 -16.98 56.13
C ARG A 114 46.56 -17.63 55.21
N THR A 115 46.98 -18.24 54.11
CA THR A 115 46.06 -18.83 53.11
C THR A 115 45.79 -20.31 53.38
N LYS A 116 44.53 -20.74 53.20
CA LYS A 116 44.08 -22.14 53.39
C LYS A 116 44.05 -22.91 52.05
N VAL A 117 45.11 -22.80 51.24
CA VAL A 117 45.20 -23.55 49.97
C VAL A 117 45.87 -24.90 50.23
N SER A 118 45.30 -25.99 49.69
CA SER A 118 45.89 -27.33 49.86
C SER A 118 47.16 -27.46 48.98
N PRO A 119 48.18 -28.21 49.43
CA PRO A 119 49.44 -28.36 48.67
C PRO A 119 49.24 -28.89 47.24
N LYS A 120 48.27 -29.79 47.07
CA LYS A 120 47.88 -30.33 45.76
C LYS A 120 47.28 -29.28 44.84
N LEU A 121 46.42 -28.41 45.36
CA LEU A 121 45.80 -27.33 44.59
C LEU A 121 46.81 -26.23 44.25
N ALA A 122 47.74 -25.93 45.16
CA ALA A 122 48.82 -24.96 44.93
C ALA A 122 49.74 -25.38 43.78
N ASN A 123 50.22 -26.63 43.80
CA ASN A 123 51.05 -27.18 42.72
C ASN A 123 50.29 -27.21 41.39
N ARG A 124 49.01 -27.60 41.40
CA ARG A 124 48.13 -27.55 40.21
C ARG A 124 47.97 -26.13 39.65
N THR A 125 47.83 -25.15 40.54
CA THR A 125 47.68 -23.74 40.16
C THR A 125 48.94 -23.24 39.45
N LEU A 126 50.12 -23.55 39.99
CA LEU A 126 51.41 -23.19 39.37
C LEU A 126 51.62 -23.88 38.02
N GLU A 127 51.27 -25.17 37.91
CA GLU A 127 51.35 -25.92 36.65
C GLU A 127 50.43 -25.32 35.57
N VAL A 128 49.18 -25.02 35.92
CA VAL A 128 48.21 -24.40 35.00
C VAL A 128 48.68 -23.02 34.57
N LEU A 129 49.12 -22.17 35.51
CA LEU A 129 49.63 -20.84 35.17
C LEU A 129 50.87 -20.92 34.27
N GLN A 130 51.79 -21.83 34.55
CA GLN A 130 52.99 -22.03 33.74
C GLN A 130 52.66 -22.54 32.32
N ALA A 131 51.72 -23.48 32.19
CA ALA A 131 51.24 -23.94 30.89
C ALA A 131 50.58 -22.80 30.09
N ARG A 132 49.72 -22.00 30.74
CA ARG A 132 49.04 -20.85 30.10
C ARG A 132 50.03 -19.76 29.66
N ARG A 133 51.11 -19.54 30.41
CA ARG A 133 52.19 -18.60 30.03
C ARG A 133 52.93 -19.06 28.77
N LEU A 134 53.24 -20.36 28.66
CA LEU A 134 53.91 -20.93 27.50
C LEU A 134 53.00 -20.99 26.26
N GLU A 135 51.70 -21.19 26.46
CA GLU A 135 50.71 -21.21 25.38
C GLU A 135 50.24 -19.81 24.93
N GLY A 136 50.58 -18.75 25.69
CA GLY A 136 50.07 -17.40 25.41
C GLY A 136 48.56 -17.25 25.65
N THR A 137 48.03 -17.97 26.63
CA THR A 137 46.58 -18.08 26.95
C THR A 137 46.25 -17.58 28.36
N LEU A 138 47.08 -16.70 28.91
CA LEU A 138 46.89 -16.12 30.24
C LEU A 138 45.69 -15.16 30.31
N ASP A 139 45.27 -14.63 29.17
CA ASP A 139 44.08 -13.80 28.95
C ASP A 139 42.77 -14.59 28.96
N LEU A 140 42.82 -15.91 28.80
CA LEU A 140 41.65 -16.78 28.80
C LEU A 140 41.28 -17.27 30.21
N ASP A 141 39.99 -17.53 30.42
CA ASP A 141 39.48 -18.06 31.69
C ASP A 141 40.27 -19.29 32.16
N LEU A 142 40.70 -19.25 33.42
CA LEU A 142 41.37 -20.37 34.06
C LEU A 142 40.38 -21.54 34.28
N PRO A 143 40.88 -22.78 34.39
CA PRO A 143 40.07 -23.93 34.77
C PRO A 143 39.24 -23.66 36.04
N LEU A 144 37.97 -24.11 36.05
CA LEU A 144 36.98 -23.79 37.08
C LEU A 144 37.39 -24.19 38.50
N ASP A 145 38.21 -25.23 38.63
CA ASP A 145 38.78 -25.72 39.88
C ASP A 145 39.78 -24.72 40.49
N VAL A 146 40.61 -24.08 39.67
CA VAL A 146 41.58 -23.06 40.09
C VAL A 146 40.88 -21.72 40.30
N ALA A 147 40.06 -21.28 39.33
CA ALA A 147 39.43 -19.96 39.32
C ALA A 147 38.47 -19.73 40.52
N ARG A 148 37.81 -20.79 41.02
CA ARG A 148 36.92 -20.69 42.19
C ARG A 148 37.65 -20.80 43.53
N ALA A 149 38.74 -21.56 43.56
CA ALA A 149 39.39 -21.95 44.81
C ALA A 149 40.52 -20.99 45.22
N VAL A 150 41.15 -20.31 44.26
CA VAL A 150 42.27 -19.40 44.50
C VAL A 150 41.84 -17.97 44.13
N PRO A 151 41.91 -17.00 45.07
CA PRO A 151 41.57 -15.61 44.78
C PRO A 151 42.60 -14.96 43.84
N GLN A 152 42.17 -13.99 43.02
CA GLN A 152 43.01 -13.32 42.02
C GLN A 152 44.34 -12.78 42.60
N SER A 153 44.29 -12.17 43.79
CA SER A 153 45.49 -11.64 44.45
C SER A 153 46.55 -12.71 44.73
N GLN A 154 46.17 -13.97 44.90
CA GLN A 154 47.10 -15.09 45.07
C GLN A 154 47.62 -15.61 43.74
N LEU A 155 46.81 -15.57 42.68
CA LEU A 155 47.25 -15.90 41.32
C LEU A 155 48.31 -14.92 40.83
N ASP A 156 48.15 -13.62 41.13
CA ASP A 156 49.13 -12.59 40.76
C ASP A 156 50.49 -12.82 41.44
N ILE A 157 50.48 -13.20 42.73
CA ILE A 157 51.70 -13.56 43.48
C ILE A 157 52.35 -14.80 42.86
N CYS A 158 51.55 -15.82 42.51
CA CYS A 158 52.06 -17.02 41.84
C CYS A 158 52.69 -16.70 40.48
N LEU A 159 52.08 -15.80 39.71
CA LEU A 159 52.60 -15.35 38.43
C LEU A 159 53.91 -14.57 38.58
N GLU A 160 53.99 -13.67 39.56
CA GLU A 160 55.23 -12.95 39.87
C GLU A 160 56.35 -13.92 40.27
N TRP A 161 56.04 -14.90 41.11
CA TRP A 161 56.99 -15.95 41.48
C TRP A 161 57.42 -16.79 40.26
N LEU A 162 56.48 -17.20 39.40
CA LEU A 162 56.78 -17.96 38.19
C LEU A 162 57.62 -17.14 37.20
N ARG A 163 57.40 -15.83 37.08
CA ARG A 163 58.20 -14.94 36.22
C ARG A 163 59.65 -14.82 36.68
N VAL A 164 59.88 -14.83 37.99
CA VAL A 164 61.23 -14.78 38.57
C VAL A 164 61.96 -16.11 38.43
N ASN A 165 61.28 -17.24 38.70
CA ASN A 165 61.91 -18.56 38.75
C ASN A 165 61.97 -19.28 37.38
N TYR A 166 61.00 -19.00 36.51
CA TYR A 166 60.89 -19.57 35.16
C TYR A 166 60.66 -18.44 34.16
N PRO A 167 61.73 -17.74 33.73
CA PRO A 167 61.63 -16.65 32.77
C PRO A 167 61.18 -17.21 31.41
N VAL A 168 60.05 -16.71 30.92
CA VAL A 168 59.44 -17.03 29.62
C VAL A 168 59.06 -15.71 28.96
N ASP A 169 59.27 -15.61 27.66
CA ASP A 169 58.77 -14.49 26.85
C ASP A 169 57.27 -14.68 26.59
N GLU A 170 56.45 -14.18 27.52
CA GLU A 170 54.98 -14.24 27.44
C GLU A 170 54.46 -13.53 26.19
N ASP A 171 55.09 -12.43 25.77
CA ASP A 171 54.70 -11.67 24.59
C ASP A 171 54.94 -12.46 23.30
N ALA A 172 56.09 -13.15 23.19
CA ALA A 172 56.37 -14.04 22.07
C ALA A 172 55.39 -15.23 22.01
N ALA A 173 55.02 -15.80 23.16
CA ALA A 173 54.03 -16.88 23.23
C ALA A 173 52.63 -16.41 22.75
N ILE A 174 52.20 -15.21 23.17
CA ILE A 174 50.96 -14.59 22.72
C ILE A 174 50.99 -14.36 21.20
N MET A 175 52.08 -13.78 20.67
CA MET A 175 52.22 -13.54 19.24
C MET A 175 52.19 -14.84 18.42
N ALA A 176 52.86 -15.89 18.90
CA ALA A 176 52.86 -17.21 18.24
C ALA A 176 51.47 -17.88 18.25
N ARG A 177 50.65 -17.61 19.26
CA ARG A 177 49.25 -18.04 19.29
C ARG A 177 48.42 -17.26 18.27
N ILE A 178 48.50 -15.92 18.27
CA ILE A 178 47.75 -15.05 17.35
C ILE A 178 48.06 -15.43 15.89
N GLU A 179 49.34 -15.61 15.54
CA GLU A 179 49.74 -15.99 14.19
C GLU A 179 49.16 -17.35 13.76
N ARG A 180 49.05 -18.30 14.70
CA ARG A 180 48.44 -19.62 14.44
C ARG A 180 46.93 -19.51 14.23
N GLU A 181 46.24 -18.76 15.10
CA GLU A 181 44.80 -18.53 15.01
C GLU A 181 44.44 -17.77 13.72
N ASP A 182 45.21 -16.75 13.36
CA ASP A 182 45.07 -15.98 12.13
C ASP A 182 45.24 -16.89 10.90
N ARG A 183 46.29 -17.71 10.87
CA ARG A 183 46.52 -18.67 9.79
C ARG A 183 45.37 -19.67 9.64
N GLU A 184 44.87 -20.21 10.75
CA GLU A 184 43.71 -21.11 10.72
C GLU A 184 42.44 -20.40 10.22
N ALA A 185 42.23 -19.15 10.62
CA ALA A 185 41.10 -18.35 10.15
C ALA A 185 41.22 -18.05 8.64
N GLU A 186 42.41 -17.67 8.17
CA GLU A 186 42.71 -17.47 6.75
C GLU A 186 42.48 -18.75 5.95
N GLU A 187 43.00 -19.89 6.39
CA GLU A 187 42.78 -21.18 5.73
C GLU A 187 41.29 -21.54 5.68
N LYS A 188 40.52 -21.30 6.75
CA LYS A 188 39.07 -21.52 6.77
C LYS A 188 38.37 -20.62 5.74
N LEU A 189 38.79 -19.37 5.60
CA LEU A 189 38.25 -18.43 4.63
C LEU A 189 38.60 -18.85 3.19
N VAL A 190 39.84 -19.24 2.93
CA VAL A 190 40.31 -19.73 1.62
C VAL A 190 39.54 -21.00 1.23
N ARG A 191 39.48 -22.02 2.10
CA ARG A 191 38.71 -23.25 1.85
C ARG A 191 37.23 -22.97 1.60
N ARG A 192 36.65 -21.99 2.30
CA ARG A 192 35.26 -21.56 2.08
C ARG A 192 35.10 -20.89 0.71
N ALA A 193 36.03 -20.02 0.34
CA ALA A 193 36.02 -19.34 -0.96
C ALA A 193 36.18 -20.34 -2.12
N GLU A 194 37.04 -21.36 -1.98
CA GLU A 194 37.17 -22.46 -2.94
C GLU A 194 35.89 -23.28 -3.06
N ARG A 195 35.27 -23.66 -1.93
CA ARG A 195 34.00 -24.41 -1.92
C ARG A 195 32.87 -23.65 -2.60
N LEU A 196 32.83 -22.33 -2.43
CA LEU A 196 31.87 -21.45 -3.09
C LEU A 196 32.25 -21.14 -4.55
N GLY A 197 33.41 -21.60 -5.01
CA GLY A 197 33.94 -21.32 -6.35
C GLY A 197 34.36 -19.86 -6.55
N LEU A 198 34.49 -19.07 -5.49
CA LEU A 198 34.86 -17.65 -5.52
C LEU A 198 36.37 -17.44 -5.65
N TYR A 199 37.16 -18.41 -5.19
CA TYR A 199 38.61 -18.41 -5.26
C TYR A 199 39.09 -19.71 -5.92
N LYS A 200 40.04 -19.58 -6.84
CA LYS A 200 40.74 -20.71 -7.45
C LYS A 200 42.24 -20.44 -7.33
N PRO A 201 43.00 -21.27 -6.59
CA PRO A 201 44.44 -21.09 -6.51
C PRO A 201 45.06 -21.27 -7.90
N GLN A 202 45.93 -20.34 -8.30
CA GLN A 202 46.63 -20.43 -9.57
C GLN A 202 47.65 -21.58 -9.52
N SER A 203 47.47 -22.59 -10.36
CA SER A 203 48.55 -23.53 -10.68
C SER A 203 49.63 -22.72 -11.39
N GLY A 204 50.85 -22.66 -10.85
CA GLY A 204 51.93 -21.81 -11.34
C GLY A 204 52.53 -22.21 -12.70
N SER A 205 51.71 -22.43 -13.73
CA SER A 205 52.16 -22.62 -15.11
C SER A 205 52.51 -21.27 -15.75
N TYR A 206 53.52 -21.28 -16.62
CA TYR A 206 54.14 -20.10 -17.26
C TYR A 206 53.21 -19.31 -18.20
N GLU A 207 51.97 -19.75 -18.40
CA GLU A 207 50.99 -19.15 -19.32
C GLU A 207 49.58 -19.00 -18.70
N ALA A 208 49.47 -19.07 -17.38
CA ALA A 208 48.19 -18.90 -16.71
C ALA A 208 47.61 -17.49 -16.97
N GLU A 209 46.31 -17.42 -17.27
CA GLU A 209 45.62 -16.14 -17.55
C GLU A 209 45.76 -15.19 -16.36
N LEU A 210 46.47 -14.07 -16.58
CA LEU A 210 46.58 -13.00 -15.58
C LEU A 210 45.21 -12.35 -15.35
N GLY A 211 45.05 -11.79 -14.15
CA GLY A 211 43.90 -10.99 -13.81
C GLY A 211 43.88 -9.66 -14.55
N GLU A 212 42.92 -8.82 -14.20
CA GLU A 212 42.86 -7.46 -14.76
C GLU A 212 44.13 -6.69 -14.46
N GLU A 213 44.57 -5.85 -15.40
CA GLU A 213 45.79 -5.04 -15.29
C GLU A 213 47.06 -5.88 -15.02
N ASP A 214 47.16 -7.07 -15.63
CA ASP A 214 48.26 -8.03 -15.44
C ASP A 214 48.47 -8.45 -13.98
N SER A 215 47.40 -8.43 -13.18
CA SER A 215 47.49 -8.79 -11.77
C SER A 215 47.75 -10.28 -11.56
N PRO A 216 48.62 -10.64 -10.59
CA PRO A 216 48.97 -12.03 -10.29
C PRO A 216 47.86 -12.81 -9.56
N TYR A 217 46.71 -12.18 -9.31
CA TYR A 217 45.60 -12.74 -8.53
C TYR A 217 44.51 -13.41 -9.40
N GLY A 218 44.70 -13.47 -10.73
CA GLY A 218 43.75 -14.05 -11.67
C GLY A 218 42.47 -13.23 -11.86
N LYS A 219 41.56 -13.68 -12.74
CA LYS A 219 40.28 -12.99 -13.01
C LYS A 219 39.30 -13.13 -11.85
N SER A 220 38.62 -12.04 -11.49
CA SER A 220 37.60 -12.05 -10.43
C SER A 220 36.32 -12.76 -10.89
N VAL A 221 36.02 -13.92 -10.30
CA VAL A 221 34.77 -14.68 -10.55
C VAL A 221 33.53 -13.84 -10.27
N LEU A 222 33.56 -13.00 -9.23
CA LEU A 222 32.45 -12.11 -8.89
C LEU A 222 32.20 -11.03 -9.95
N LYS A 223 33.27 -10.53 -10.57
CA LYS A 223 33.17 -9.54 -11.64
C LYS A 223 32.63 -10.18 -12.91
N GLU A 224 33.15 -11.36 -13.27
CA GLU A 224 32.64 -12.13 -14.40
C GLU A 224 31.14 -12.45 -14.23
N ALA A 225 30.73 -12.94 -13.07
CA ALA A 225 29.33 -13.22 -12.77
C ALA A 225 28.45 -11.95 -12.84
N ARG A 226 28.97 -10.79 -12.42
CA ARG A 226 28.28 -9.50 -12.56
C ARG A 226 28.12 -9.11 -14.02
N GLU A 227 29.18 -9.18 -14.81
CA GLU A 227 29.15 -8.87 -16.24
C GLU A 227 28.22 -9.81 -17.02
N GLN A 228 28.21 -11.10 -16.68
CA GLN A 228 27.27 -12.07 -17.25
C GLN A 228 25.82 -11.72 -16.90
N ASN A 229 25.54 -11.37 -15.65
CA ASN A 229 24.22 -10.94 -15.21
C ASN A 229 23.78 -9.62 -15.89
N GLU A 230 24.69 -8.66 -16.05
CA GLU A 230 24.42 -7.40 -16.75
C GLU A 230 24.11 -7.65 -18.23
N LYS A 231 24.92 -8.48 -18.92
CA LYS A 231 24.67 -8.91 -20.30
C LYS A 231 23.31 -9.60 -20.42
N TYR A 232 23.00 -10.51 -19.49
CA TYR A 232 21.70 -11.18 -19.44
C TYR A 232 20.54 -10.19 -19.27
N LEU A 233 20.64 -9.23 -18.35
CA LEU A 233 19.61 -8.21 -18.12
C LEU A 233 19.44 -7.28 -19.32
N LEU A 234 20.54 -6.91 -20.01
CA LEU A 234 20.49 -6.11 -21.23
C LEU A 234 19.80 -6.88 -22.37
N ALA A 235 20.21 -8.13 -22.61
CA ALA A 235 19.57 -9.00 -23.59
C ALA A 235 18.08 -9.23 -23.29
N GLU A 236 17.72 -9.39 -22.01
CA GLU A 236 16.31 -9.53 -21.61
C GLU A 236 15.51 -8.23 -21.86
N LYS A 237 16.09 -7.06 -21.59
CA LYS A 237 15.50 -5.75 -21.89
C LYS A 237 15.31 -5.56 -23.40
N GLU A 238 16.32 -5.88 -24.21
CA GLU A 238 16.24 -5.82 -25.67
C GLU A 238 15.15 -6.75 -26.21
N ARG A 239 15.09 -8.00 -25.72
CA ARG A 239 14.02 -8.94 -26.08
C ARG A 239 12.63 -8.42 -25.71
N LYS A 240 12.45 -7.79 -24.55
CA LYS A 240 11.17 -7.17 -24.15
C LYS A 240 10.81 -5.98 -25.04
N ARG A 241 11.80 -5.17 -25.43
CA ARG A 241 11.63 -4.06 -26.38
C ARG A 241 11.22 -4.54 -27.76
N GLN A 242 11.89 -5.57 -28.29
CA GLN A 242 11.52 -6.18 -29.58
C GLN A 242 10.09 -6.68 -29.55
N LYS A 243 9.71 -7.50 -28.56
CA LYS A 243 8.32 -7.95 -28.37
C LYS A 243 7.29 -6.82 -28.30
N TRP A 244 7.65 -5.70 -27.66
CA TRP A 244 6.78 -4.53 -27.60
C TRP A 244 6.55 -3.89 -28.98
N LEU A 245 7.61 -3.74 -29.77
CA LEU A 245 7.54 -3.18 -31.12
C LEU A 245 6.86 -4.15 -32.10
N ASP A 246 7.21 -5.44 -32.04
CA ASP A 246 6.64 -6.48 -32.90
C ASP A 246 5.14 -6.66 -32.67
N GLY A 247 4.65 -6.47 -31.43
CA GLY A 247 3.23 -6.56 -31.15
C GLY A 247 2.36 -5.51 -31.84
N GLU A 248 2.91 -4.41 -32.36
CA GLU A 248 2.17 -3.48 -33.23
C GLU A 248 1.86 -4.13 -34.58
N LYS A 249 2.86 -4.80 -35.18
CA LYS A 249 2.70 -5.50 -36.46
C LYS A 249 1.70 -6.64 -36.31
N GLU A 250 1.77 -7.40 -35.22
CA GLU A 250 0.79 -8.46 -34.92
C GLU A 250 -0.65 -7.91 -34.83
N GLU A 251 -0.86 -6.74 -34.22
CA GLU A 251 -2.17 -6.08 -34.16
C GLU A 251 -2.65 -5.61 -35.54
N GLN A 252 -1.76 -5.03 -36.36
CA GLN A 252 -2.07 -4.61 -37.73
C GLN A 252 -2.45 -5.80 -38.61
N GLU A 253 -1.68 -6.88 -38.58
CA GLU A 253 -1.98 -8.10 -39.32
C GLU A 253 -3.32 -8.72 -38.87
N LYS A 254 -3.58 -8.76 -37.55
CA LYS A 254 -4.85 -9.27 -37.03
C LYS A 254 -6.03 -8.42 -37.50
N LEU A 255 -5.87 -7.10 -37.50
CA LEU A 255 -6.90 -6.18 -37.97
C LEU A 255 -7.12 -6.31 -39.49
N GLN A 256 -6.06 -6.47 -40.28
CA GLN A 256 -6.16 -6.75 -41.72
C GLN A 256 -6.92 -8.06 -41.98
N ARG A 257 -6.59 -9.14 -41.27
CA ARG A 257 -7.32 -10.41 -41.37
C ARG A 257 -8.81 -10.24 -41.03
N GLN A 258 -9.13 -9.50 -39.97
CA GLN A 258 -10.52 -9.21 -39.59
C GLN A 258 -11.28 -8.40 -40.67
N LEU A 259 -10.60 -7.51 -41.38
CA LEU A 259 -11.16 -6.71 -42.48
C LEU A 259 -11.38 -7.54 -43.75
N GLU A 260 -10.49 -8.48 -44.04
CA GLU A 260 -10.64 -9.43 -45.14
C GLU A 260 -11.81 -10.38 -44.90
N GLU A 261 -11.95 -10.89 -43.67
CA GLU A 261 -13.07 -11.73 -43.24
C GLU A 261 -14.41 -10.98 -43.24
N ASN A 262 -14.43 -9.70 -42.83
CA ASN A 262 -15.64 -8.88 -42.76
C ASN A 262 -15.67 -7.81 -43.86
N THR A 263 -15.94 -8.22 -45.09
CA THR A 263 -15.96 -7.35 -46.28
C THR A 263 -16.94 -6.15 -46.14
N SER A 264 -17.98 -6.27 -45.32
CA SER A 264 -18.97 -5.21 -45.06
C SER A 264 -18.56 -4.16 -44.02
N LEU A 265 -17.49 -4.38 -43.24
CA LEU A 265 -17.00 -3.45 -42.21
C LEU A 265 -15.83 -2.57 -42.67
N GLN A 266 -15.30 -2.82 -43.88
CA GLN A 266 -14.12 -2.14 -44.43
C GLN A 266 -14.25 -0.61 -44.44
N GLN A 267 -15.42 -0.06 -44.80
CA GLN A 267 -15.64 1.39 -44.89
C GLN A 267 -15.63 2.15 -43.54
N TYR A 268 -15.88 1.49 -42.40
CA TYR A 268 -15.95 2.18 -41.09
C TYR A 268 -14.61 2.15 -40.35
N GLN A 269 -13.85 1.05 -40.50
CA GLN A 269 -12.61 0.81 -39.75
C GLN A 269 -11.33 1.39 -40.40
N GLU A 270 -11.37 1.73 -41.69
CA GLU A 270 -10.25 2.40 -42.38
C GLU A 270 -9.89 3.75 -41.73
N SER A 271 -10.89 4.45 -41.18
CA SER A 271 -10.69 5.69 -40.41
C SER A 271 -9.97 5.47 -39.07
N ALA A 272 -10.23 4.35 -38.38
CA ALA A 272 -9.59 4.00 -37.11
C ALA A 272 -8.13 3.54 -37.30
N LEU A 273 -7.82 2.90 -38.44
CA LEU A 273 -6.47 2.56 -38.86
C LEU A 273 -5.59 3.80 -39.11
N THR A 274 -6.19 4.86 -39.64
CA THR A 274 -5.47 6.09 -40.00
C THR A 274 -5.07 6.93 -38.78
N GLU A 275 -5.72 6.75 -37.63
CA GLU A 275 -5.43 7.47 -36.38
C GLU A 275 -4.48 6.73 -35.41
N ALA A 276 -4.11 5.47 -35.70
CA ALA A 276 -3.27 4.68 -34.82
C ALA A 276 -1.81 5.18 -34.83
N ARG A 277 -1.40 5.86 -33.76
CA ARG A 277 0.01 6.28 -33.58
C ARG A 277 0.90 5.05 -33.37
N PRO A 278 2.12 5.02 -33.94
CA PRO A 278 3.04 3.91 -33.73
C PRO A 278 3.41 3.74 -32.25
N ARG A 279 3.73 2.51 -31.84
CA ARG A 279 4.21 2.23 -30.49
C ARG A 279 5.54 2.94 -30.29
N ALA A 280 5.63 3.72 -29.22
CA ALA A 280 6.82 4.45 -28.87
C ALA A 280 7.91 3.48 -28.40
N ASP A 281 9.14 3.73 -28.83
CA ASP A 281 10.29 2.98 -28.35
C ASP A 281 10.52 3.26 -26.85
N PRO A 282 10.54 2.21 -25.98
CA PRO A 282 10.87 2.36 -24.57
C PRO A 282 12.22 3.04 -24.29
N ASN A 283 13.21 2.93 -25.18
CA ASN A 283 14.53 3.53 -24.98
C ASN A 283 14.55 5.03 -25.34
N GLU A 284 13.84 5.44 -26.39
CA GLU A 284 13.79 6.84 -26.81
C GLU A 284 12.75 7.64 -26.02
N ARG A 285 11.57 7.06 -25.79
CA ARG A 285 10.42 7.72 -25.16
C ARG A 285 9.82 6.82 -24.07
N PRO A 286 10.54 6.58 -22.96
CA PRO A 286 10.15 5.63 -21.93
C PRO A 286 8.78 5.93 -21.33
N TYR A 287 8.46 7.21 -21.08
CA TYR A 287 7.17 7.60 -20.52
C TYR A 287 6.00 7.31 -21.48
N LEU A 288 6.15 7.66 -22.75
CA LEU A 288 5.09 7.44 -23.75
C LEU A 288 4.84 5.94 -23.97
N ALA A 289 5.91 5.15 -24.08
CA ALA A 289 5.82 3.70 -24.20
C ALA A 289 5.15 3.07 -22.97
N TRP A 290 5.47 3.57 -21.76
CA TRP A 290 4.82 3.14 -20.53
C TRP A 290 3.33 3.49 -20.49
N VAL A 291 2.94 4.70 -20.91
CA VAL A 291 1.53 5.11 -21.01
C VAL A 291 0.79 4.25 -22.03
N GLN A 292 1.35 4.06 -23.22
CA GLN A 292 0.77 3.22 -24.27
C GLN A 292 0.61 1.76 -23.81
N LYS A 293 1.61 1.22 -23.11
CA LYS A 293 1.53 -0.12 -22.53
C LYS A 293 0.30 -0.27 -21.64
N HIS A 294 0.04 0.70 -20.76
CA HIS A 294 -1.14 0.68 -19.88
C HIS A 294 -2.44 0.96 -20.63
N HIS A 295 -2.41 1.75 -21.69
CA HIS A 295 -3.57 1.99 -22.56
C HIS A 295 -4.02 0.69 -23.23
N ILE A 296 -3.10 0.00 -23.92
CA ILE A 296 -3.33 -1.27 -24.63
C ILE A 296 -3.78 -2.34 -23.64
N ALA A 297 -3.09 -2.42 -22.52
CA ALA A 297 -3.44 -3.26 -21.39
C ALA A 297 -4.86 -3.05 -20.84
N GLY A 298 -5.45 -1.86 -21.01
CA GLY A 298 -6.80 -1.53 -20.59
C GLY A 298 -7.87 -1.76 -21.66
N THR A 299 -7.49 -1.99 -22.92
CA THR A 299 -8.41 -2.17 -24.07
C THR A 299 -8.53 -3.63 -24.53
N LEU A 300 -7.49 -4.46 -24.38
CA LEU A 300 -7.40 -5.80 -25.00
C LEU A 300 -8.11 -6.97 -24.29
N ASP A 301 -8.83 -6.76 -23.19
CA ASP A 301 -9.12 -7.85 -22.24
C ASP A 301 -10.35 -8.75 -22.51
N HIS A 302 -11.04 -8.69 -23.66
CA HIS A 302 -12.37 -9.35 -23.78
C HIS A 302 -12.69 -10.12 -25.08
N PRO A 303 -11.87 -11.11 -25.51
CA PRO A 303 -12.24 -12.00 -26.61
C PRO A 303 -13.48 -12.87 -26.29
N GLU A 304 -13.70 -13.23 -25.03
CA GLU A 304 -14.84 -14.03 -24.56
C GLU A 304 -16.18 -13.26 -24.54
N ALA A 305 -16.16 -11.93 -24.73
CA ALA A 305 -17.36 -11.09 -24.70
C ALA A 305 -18.21 -11.16 -25.98
N MET A 306 -17.74 -11.86 -27.01
CA MET A 306 -18.49 -12.03 -28.26
C MET A 306 -19.65 -13.01 -28.15
N GLU A 307 -19.61 -13.97 -27.20
CA GLU A 307 -20.61 -15.05 -27.12
C GLU A 307 -21.72 -14.82 -26.09
N VAL A 308 -21.69 -13.71 -25.34
CA VAL A 308 -22.68 -13.43 -24.29
C VAL A 308 -24.04 -13.01 -24.85
N THR A 309 -25.07 -13.74 -24.45
CA THR A 309 -26.48 -13.47 -24.78
C THR A 309 -26.98 -12.16 -24.15
N THR A 310 -28.04 -11.57 -24.70
CA THR A 310 -28.68 -10.36 -24.16
C THR A 310 -29.12 -10.52 -22.71
N ALA A 311 -29.67 -11.69 -22.35
CA ALA A 311 -30.05 -12.01 -20.98
C ALA A 311 -28.84 -12.03 -20.03
N GLN A 312 -27.75 -12.67 -20.42
CA GLN A 312 -26.52 -12.72 -19.60
C GLN A 312 -25.92 -11.31 -19.38
N ARG A 313 -26.05 -10.40 -20.35
CA ARG A 313 -25.61 -9.01 -20.22
C ARG A 313 -26.40 -8.21 -19.19
N LEU A 314 -27.66 -8.57 -18.93
CA LEU A 314 -28.56 -7.77 -18.07
C LEU A 314 -28.80 -8.40 -16.70
N VAL A 315 -28.80 -9.72 -16.57
CA VAL A 315 -29.17 -10.42 -15.32
C VAL A 315 -28.22 -10.07 -14.18
N ALA A 316 -26.91 -10.19 -14.37
CA ALA A 316 -25.95 -9.92 -13.29
C ALA A 316 -25.95 -8.43 -12.84
N PRO A 317 -25.92 -7.44 -13.76
CA PRO A 317 -26.11 -6.04 -13.38
C PRO A 317 -27.46 -5.75 -12.70
N ALA A 318 -28.56 -6.36 -13.18
CA ALA A 318 -29.89 -6.17 -12.58
C ALA A 318 -29.96 -6.72 -11.15
N LEU A 319 -29.43 -7.92 -10.89
CA LEU A 319 -29.36 -8.49 -9.54
C LEU A 319 -28.52 -7.63 -8.60
N PHE A 320 -27.40 -7.09 -9.09
CA PHE A 320 -26.56 -6.18 -8.32
C PHE A 320 -27.28 -4.86 -8.00
N VAL A 321 -28.06 -4.33 -8.93
CA VAL A 321 -28.89 -3.14 -8.69
C VAL A 321 -29.98 -3.44 -7.67
N LEU A 322 -30.66 -4.58 -7.75
CA LEU A 322 -31.64 -5.00 -6.73
C LEU A 322 -31.03 -5.10 -5.34
N LEU A 323 -29.83 -5.70 -5.23
CA LEU A 323 -29.08 -5.74 -3.97
C LEU A 323 -28.74 -4.32 -3.48
N THR A 324 -28.30 -3.44 -4.37
CA THR A 324 -27.99 -2.04 -4.06
C THR A 324 -29.21 -1.29 -3.55
N LEU A 325 -30.38 -1.49 -4.17
CA LEU A 325 -31.65 -0.89 -3.72
C LEU A 325 -32.05 -1.41 -2.34
N GLY A 326 -31.88 -2.71 -2.07
CA GLY A 326 -32.11 -3.30 -0.76
C GLY A 326 -31.20 -2.70 0.32
N LEU A 327 -29.92 -2.52 0.01
CA LEU A 327 -28.95 -1.85 0.91
C LEU A 327 -29.29 -0.38 1.12
N CYS A 328 -29.73 0.34 0.08
CA CYS A 328 -30.16 1.73 0.19
C CYS A 328 -31.40 1.86 1.07
N TYR A 329 -32.38 0.95 0.93
CA TYR A 329 -33.56 0.91 1.79
C TYR A 329 -33.20 0.61 3.24
N TYR A 330 -32.32 -0.37 3.46
CA TYR A 330 -31.80 -0.67 4.80
C TYR A 330 -31.10 0.54 5.42
N LEU A 331 -30.21 1.21 4.67
CA LEU A 331 -29.53 2.42 5.12
C LEU A 331 -30.53 3.53 5.47
N ALA A 332 -31.51 3.80 4.60
CA ALA A 332 -32.50 4.86 4.81
C ALA A 332 -33.35 4.65 6.08
N THR A 333 -33.58 3.40 6.49
CA THR A 333 -34.44 3.06 7.63
C THR A 333 -33.69 2.87 8.94
N THR A 334 -32.42 2.48 8.89
CA THR A 334 -31.62 2.16 10.09
C THR A 334 -30.57 3.21 10.44
N TYR A 335 -30.30 4.16 9.55
CA TYR A 335 -29.25 5.15 9.77
C TYR A 335 -29.58 6.12 10.90
N GLU A 336 -28.75 6.12 11.93
CA GLU A 336 -28.76 7.12 13.00
C GLU A 336 -27.58 8.10 12.83
N PRO A 337 -27.83 9.43 12.85
CA PRO A 337 -26.77 10.41 12.67
C PRO A 337 -25.82 10.43 13.87
N PRO A 338 -24.49 10.43 13.66
CA PRO A 338 -23.53 10.47 14.76
C PRO A 338 -23.57 11.81 15.50
N ALA A 339 -23.40 11.74 16.82
CA ALA A 339 -23.24 12.91 17.68
C ALA A 339 -21.99 13.71 17.24
N ARG A 340 -22.00 15.04 17.46
CA ARG A 340 -20.95 15.94 16.96
C ARG A 340 -19.54 15.52 17.35
N LYS A 341 -19.36 15.03 18.59
CA LYS A 341 -18.08 14.55 19.14
C LYS A 341 -17.52 13.31 18.44
N ASP A 342 -18.37 12.51 17.81
CA ASP A 342 -18.01 11.24 17.16
C ASP A 342 -17.79 11.42 15.64
N ARG A 343 -17.89 12.66 15.13
CA ARG A 343 -17.68 12.97 13.72
C ARG A 343 -16.19 13.15 13.41
N LEU A 344 -15.78 12.66 12.24
CA LEU A 344 -14.42 12.87 11.73
C LEU A 344 -14.09 14.37 11.56
N TRP A 345 -15.08 15.17 11.14
CA TRP A 345 -14.98 16.63 11.02
C TRP A 345 -16.09 17.29 11.85
N PRO A 346 -15.87 17.54 13.15
CA PRO A 346 -16.89 18.08 14.07
C PRO A 346 -17.36 19.49 13.71
N ASP A 347 -16.53 20.27 13.01
CA ASP A 347 -16.77 21.68 12.71
C ASP A 347 -17.39 21.92 11.33
N ILE A 348 -17.49 20.86 10.51
CA ILE A 348 -18.10 20.94 9.18
C ILE A 348 -19.58 20.53 9.28
N PRO A 349 -20.52 21.29 8.68
CA PRO A 349 -21.91 20.87 8.58
C PRO A 349 -22.04 19.47 7.96
N PRO A 350 -22.91 18.59 8.48
CA PRO A 350 -23.06 17.22 7.97
C PRO A 350 -23.34 17.12 6.47
N ALA A 351 -24.13 18.06 5.92
CA ALA A 351 -24.39 18.16 4.49
C ALA A 351 -23.12 18.44 3.69
N ALA A 352 -22.36 19.46 4.09
CA ALA A 352 -21.11 19.84 3.44
C ALA A 352 -20.08 18.71 3.51
N ALA A 353 -19.99 18.01 4.64
CA ALA A 353 -19.10 16.85 4.79
C ALA A 353 -19.49 15.69 3.86
N THR A 354 -20.79 15.38 3.76
CA THR A 354 -21.29 14.27 2.93
C THR A 354 -21.17 14.57 1.45
N VAL A 355 -21.66 15.75 1.01
CA VAL A 355 -21.58 16.20 -0.38
C VAL A 355 -20.13 16.41 -0.80
N GLY A 356 -19.32 17.04 0.07
CA GLY A 356 -17.88 17.23 -0.16
C GLY A 356 -17.12 15.92 -0.30
N ALA A 357 -17.48 14.87 0.45
CA ALA A 357 -16.89 13.56 0.30
C ALA A 357 -17.23 12.92 -1.06
N ILE A 358 -18.48 13.03 -1.53
CA ILE A 358 -18.88 12.53 -2.85
C ILE A 358 -18.17 13.30 -3.97
N ILE A 359 -18.08 14.63 -3.85
CA ILE A 359 -17.34 15.47 -4.80
C ILE A 359 -15.86 15.06 -4.81
N GLY A 360 -15.24 14.91 -3.64
CA GLY A 360 -13.86 14.49 -3.49
C GLY A 360 -13.59 13.12 -4.13
N ALA A 361 -14.51 12.15 -3.97
CA ALA A 361 -14.41 10.84 -4.61
C ALA A 361 -14.46 10.93 -6.14
N ASN A 362 -15.37 11.75 -6.69
CA ASN A 362 -15.45 11.99 -8.13
C ASN A 362 -14.18 12.66 -8.68
N VAL A 363 -13.67 13.68 -7.99
CA VAL A 363 -12.41 14.35 -8.35
C VAL A 363 -11.26 13.34 -8.32
N ALA A 364 -11.15 12.52 -7.28
CA ALA A 364 -10.11 11.52 -7.15
C ALA A 364 -10.14 10.50 -8.31
N VAL A 365 -11.32 10.02 -8.69
CA VAL A 365 -11.48 9.10 -9.84
C VAL A 365 -11.11 9.80 -11.15
N THR A 366 -11.49 11.05 -11.36
CA THR A 366 -11.08 11.83 -12.55
C THR A 366 -9.56 12.05 -12.59
N LEU A 367 -8.92 12.34 -11.46
CA LEU A 367 -7.46 12.44 -11.38
C LEU A 367 -6.80 11.10 -11.70
N MET A 368 -7.39 10.00 -11.22
CA MET A 368 -6.92 8.65 -11.50
C MET A 368 -6.98 8.34 -13.01
N TRP A 369 -8.07 8.73 -13.70
CA TRP A 369 -8.15 8.68 -15.17
C TRP A 369 -7.06 9.50 -15.87
N LYS A 370 -6.75 10.70 -15.38
CA LYS A 370 -5.84 11.62 -16.08
C LYS A 370 -4.36 11.34 -15.82
N TYR A 371 -4.01 10.92 -14.62
CA TYR A 371 -2.63 10.94 -14.15
C TYR A 371 -2.10 9.57 -13.71
N ILE A 372 -2.94 8.53 -13.62
CA ILE A 372 -2.53 7.22 -13.11
C ILE A 372 -2.81 6.12 -14.15
N PRO A 373 -2.00 5.98 -15.22
CA PRO A 373 -2.20 4.94 -16.24
C PRO A 373 -2.38 3.49 -15.72
N PRO A 374 -1.66 3.03 -14.68
CA PRO A 374 -1.86 1.70 -14.13
C PRO A 374 -3.29 1.41 -13.63
N SER A 375 -4.06 2.46 -13.32
CA SER A 375 -5.45 2.34 -12.86
C SER A 375 -6.45 2.12 -13.98
N TRP A 376 -6.08 2.36 -15.25
CA TRP A 376 -7.02 2.33 -16.38
C TRP A 376 -7.69 0.98 -16.57
N ARG A 377 -7.00 -0.13 -16.31
CA ARG A 377 -7.60 -1.47 -16.29
C ARG A 377 -8.75 -1.57 -15.29
N LEU A 378 -8.51 -1.13 -14.05
CA LEU A 378 -9.51 -1.15 -12.98
C LEU A 378 -10.70 -0.24 -13.36
N LEU A 379 -10.40 0.94 -13.89
CA LEU A 379 -11.38 1.95 -14.25
C LEU A 379 -12.24 1.52 -15.44
N ASN A 380 -11.65 0.98 -16.50
CA ASN A 380 -12.40 0.44 -17.64
C ASN A 380 -13.32 -0.72 -17.20
N ARG A 381 -12.86 -1.56 -16.27
CA ARG A 381 -13.65 -2.70 -15.79
C ARG A 381 -14.80 -2.31 -14.88
N PHE A 382 -14.62 -1.36 -13.95
CA PHE A 382 -15.59 -1.10 -12.88
C PHE A 382 -16.16 0.33 -12.85
N PHE A 383 -15.59 1.28 -13.60
CA PHE A 383 -16.00 2.69 -13.61
C PHE A 383 -16.50 3.16 -14.98
N VAL A 384 -16.73 2.23 -15.90
CA VAL A 384 -17.35 2.48 -17.21
C VAL A 384 -18.38 1.40 -17.46
N ILE A 385 -19.55 1.79 -17.95
CA ILE A 385 -20.54 0.84 -18.44
C ILE A 385 -20.21 0.55 -19.90
N VAL A 386 -19.81 -0.68 -20.17
CA VAL A 386 -19.56 -1.18 -21.52
C VAL A 386 -20.62 -2.24 -21.83
N PRO A 387 -21.63 -1.95 -22.67
CA PRO A 387 -22.69 -2.92 -22.99
C PRO A 387 -22.16 -4.19 -23.67
N PHE A 388 -20.97 -4.10 -24.28
CA PHE A 388 -20.28 -5.25 -24.85
C PHE A 388 -19.82 -6.28 -23.80
N TYR A 389 -19.49 -5.88 -22.57
CA TYR A 389 -19.14 -6.77 -21.45
C TYR A 389 -19.48 -6.12 -20.10
N PRO A 390 -20.77 -5.99 -19.77
CA PRO A 390 -21.16 -5.22 -18.60
C PRO A 390 -20.68 -5.90 -17.32
N SER A 391 -19.93 -5.17 -16.49
CA SER A 391 -19.60 -5.63 -15.15
C SER A 391 -20.67 -5.18 -14.16
N ALA A 392 -21.10 -6.07 -13.26
CA ALA A 392 -22.11 -5.72 -12.26
C ALA A 392 -21.70 -4.51 -11.37
N PRO A 393 -20.45 -4.40 -10.87
CA PRO A 393 -20.04 -3.25 -10.05
C PRO A 393 -20.02 -1.92 -10.82
N SER A 394 -19.97 -1.94 -12.16
CA SER A 394 -20.03 -0.71 -12.97
C SER A 394 -21.33 0.07 -12.79
N MET A 395 -22.40 -0.56 -12.29
CA MET A 395 -23.67 0.11 -12.00
C MET A 395 -23.55 1.18 -10.90
N ILE A 396 -22.55 1.07 -10.03
CA ILE A 396 -22.24 2.11 -9.03
C ILE A 396 -20.97 2.87 -9.43
N GLY A 397 -19.91 2.16 -9.84
CA GLY A 397 -18.62 2.78 -10.11
C GLY A 397 -18.69 3.83 -11.22
N SER A 398 -19.50 3.61 -12.25
CA SER A 398 -19.69 4.59 -13.34
C SER A 398 -20.24 5.94 -12.87
N THR A 399 -21.00 5.97 -11.76
CA THR A 399 -21.53 7.20 -11.16
C THR A 399 -20.41 8.12 -10.64
N PHE A 400 -19.22 7.57 -10.36
CA PHE A 400 -18.06 8.34 -9.87
C PHE A 400 -17.07 8.72 -10.97
N SER A 401 -17.35 8.36 -12.22
CA SER A 401 -16.38 8.42 -13.32
C SER A 401 -16.69 9.56 -14.28
N HIS A 402 -15.68 10.39 -14.58
CA HIS A 402 -15.79 11.51 -15.52
C HIS A 402 -14.53 11.62 -16.38
N GLN A 403 -14.69 11.60 -17.70
CA GLN A 403 -13.57 11.67 -18.66
C GLN A 403 -13.14 13.11 -19.02
N THR A 404 -14.04 14.09 -18.86
CA THR A 404 -13.76 15.51 -19.17
C THR A 404 -14.02 16.41 -17.97
N TRP A 405 -13.20 17.46 -17.82
CA TRP A 405 -13.32 18.43 -16.73
C TRP A 405 -14.67 19.17 -16.75
N ARG A 406 -15.16 19.51 -17.95
CA ARG A 406 -16.48 20.15 -18.12
C ARG A 406 -17.60 19.25 -17.60
N HIS A 407 -17.58 17.96 -17.94
CA HIS A 407 -18.61 17.02 -17.48
C HIS A 407 -18.58 16.87 -15.94
N LEU A 408 -17.39 16.77 -15.34
CA LEU A 408 -17.24 16.76 -13.88
C LEU A 408 -17.79 18.05 -13.26
N ALA A 409 -17.39 19.22 -13.76
CA ALA A 409 -17.77 20.51 -13.21
C ALA A 409 -19.30 20.71 -13.19
N THR A 410 -19.99 20.39 -14.29
CA THR A 410 -21.46 20.52 -14.36
C THR A 410 -22.15 19.61 -13.35
N ASN A 411 -21.72 18.35 -13.21
CA ASN A 411 -22.32 17.43 -12.24
C ASN A 411 -22.06 17.86 -10.79
N MET A 412 -20.83 18.25 -10.48
CA MET A 412 -20.46 18.66 -9.12
C MET A 412 -21.12 19.99 -8.73
N MET A 413 -21.38 20.89 -9.69
CA MET A 413 -22.15 22.10 -9.46
C MET A 413 -23.59 21.79 -9.05
N VAL A 414 -24.28 20.90 -9.79
CA VAL A 414 -25.65 20.48 -9.43
C VAL A 414 -25.66 19.81 -8.06
N LEU A 415 -24.71 18.90 -7.81
CA LEU A 415 -24.60 18.19 -6.55
C LEU A 415 -24.29 19.14 -5.37
N GLY A 416 -23.44 20.15 -5.56
CA GLY A 416 -23.13 21.14 -4.53
C GLY A 416 -24.32 22.02 -4.16
N LEU A 417 -25.05 22.53 -5.18
CA LEU A 417 -26.16 23.46 -4.99
C LEU A 417 -27.44 22.79 -4.47
N MET A 418 -27.77 21.62 -5.02
CA MET A 418 -28.99 20.89 -4.65
C MET A 418 -28.72 19.85 -3.57
N GLY A 419 -27.59 19.15 -3.63
CA GLY A 419 -27.32 18.05 -2.71
C GLY A 419 -27.22 18.47 -1.26
N THR A 420 -26.67 19.66 -0.96
CA THR A 420 -26.60 20.19 0.41
C THR A 420 -28.00 20.48 0.97
N ARG A 421 -28.85 21.14 0.19
CA ARG A 421 -30.25 21.43 0.56
C ARG A 421 -31.06 20.17 0.79
N VAL A 422 -31.01 19.24 -0.16
CA VAL A 422 -31.75 17.97 -0.08
C VAL A 422 -31.24 17.13 1.10
N HIS A 423 -29.95 17.14 1.37
CA HIS A 423 -29.37 16.48 2.53
C HIS A 423 -29.92 17.07 3.83
N ASP A 424 -29.96 18.39 3.98
CA ASP A 424 -30.44 19.04 5.21
C ASP A 424 -31.93 18.79 5.45
N GLU A 425 -32.74 18.68 4.39
CA GLU A 425 -34.18 18.43 4.50
C GLU A 425 -34.54 16.95 4.70
N LEU A 426 -33.88 16.04 3.98
CA LEU A 426 -34.21 14.60 4.00
C LEU A 426 -33.36 13.80 4.99
N GLY A 427 -32.25 14.38 5.45
CA GLY A 427 -31.25 13.71 6.28
C GLY A 427 -30.27 12.85 5.49
N ARG A 428 -29.13 12.54 6.12
CA ARG A 428 -27.99 11.85 5.49
C ARG A 428 -28.30 10.47 4.95
N GLY A 429 -29.04 9.65 5.71
CA GLY A 429 -29.40 8.28 5.32
C GLY A 429 -30.23 8.24 4.03
N ASN A 430 -31.31 9.03 3.99
CA ASN A 430 -32.16 9.17 2.81
C ASN A 430 -31.41 9.78 1.63
N PHE A 431 -30.60 10.82 1.86
CA PHE A 431 -29.79 11.45 0.81
C PHE A 431 -28.85 10.46 0.13
N LEU A 432 -28.08 9.68 0.90
CA LEU A 432 -27.17 8.66 0.36
C LEU A 432 -27.94 7.55 -0.36
N ALA A 433 -29.04 7.08 0.22
CA ALA A 433 -29.90 6.08 -0.40
C ALA A 433 -30.43 6.54 -1.77
N ILE A 434 -30.91 7.79 -1.87
CA ILE A 434 -31.39 8.38 -3.13
C ILE A 434 -30.24 8.49 -4.14
N TYR A 435 -29.07 9.01 -3.74
CA TYR A 435 -27.93 9.16 -4.63
C TYR A 435 -27.50 7.82 -5.25
N PHE A 436 -27.31 6.79 -4.43
CA PHE A 436 -26.88 5.47 -4.90
C PHE A 436 -27.98 4.71 -5.65
N ALA A 437 -29.24 4.79 -5.20
CA ALA A 437 -30.36 4.16 -5.90
C ALA A 437 -30.57 4.75 -7.30
N SER A 438 -30.54 6.08 -7.42
CA SER A 438 -30.68 6.77 -8.70
C SER A 438 -29.49 6.53 -9.63
N GLY A 439 -28.26 6.50 -9.12
CA GLY A 439 -27.08 6.14 -9.90
C GLY A 439 -27.16 4.69 -10.44
N ALA A 440 -27.53 3.73 -9.58
CA ALA A 440 -27.65 2.33 -9.94
C ALA A 440 -28.78 2.06 -10.95
N LEU A 441 -29.99 2.61 -10.72
CA LEU A 441 -31.12 2.46 -11.63
C LEU A 441 -30.90 3.20 -12.96
N GLY A 442 -30.28 4.39 -12.93
CA GLY A 442 -29.88 5.09 -14.15
C GLY A 442 -28.88 4.30 -14.97
N SER A 443 -27.84 3.76 -14.32
CA SER A 443 -26.85 2.89 -14.96
C SER A 443 -27.49 1.67 -15.63
N LEU A 444 -28.43 1.02 -14.93
CA LEU A 444 -29.17 -0.12 -15.46
C LEU A 444 -30.07 0.27 -16.65
N ALA A 445 -30.75 1.42 -16.57
CA ALA A 445 -31.60 1.92 -17.65
C ALA A 445 -30.78 2.21 -18.92
N SER A 446 -29.62 2.85 -18.77
CA SER A 446 -28.68 3.09 -19.86
C SER A 446 -28.19 1.78 -20.48
N LEU A 447 -27.71 0.84 -19.66
CA LEU A 447 -27.25 -0.47 -20.11
C LEU A 447 -28.36 -1.23 -20.85
N SER A 448 -29.57 -1.26 -20.29
CA SER A 448 -30.72 -1.96 -20.86
C SER A 448 -31.07 -1.38 -22.22
N ARG A 449 -31.11 -0.05 -22.36
CA ARG A 449 -31.36 0.61 -23.65
C ARG A 449 -30.30 0.22 -24.68
N SER A 450 -29.02 0.31 -24.33
CA SER A 450 -27.93 0.01 -25.25
C SER A 450 -27.92 -1.45 -25.69
N VAL A 451 -28.17 -2.40 -24.78
CA VAL A 451 -28.24 -3.83 -25.11
C VAL A 451 -29.47 -4.15 -25.96
N LEU A 452 -30.64 -3.64 -25.61
CA LEU A 452 -31.89 -3.92 -26.32
C LEU A 452 -31.95 -3.30 -27.73
N LEU A 453 -31.31 -2.15 -27.92
CA LEU A 453 -31.22 -1.48 -29.23
C LEU A 453 -30.00 -1.92 -30.06
N GLY A 454 -29.16 -2.83 -29.54
CA GLY A 454 -27.96 -3.31 -30.24
C GLY A 454 -26.79 -2.32 -30.30
N TYR A 455 -26.82 -1.23 -29.53
CA TYR A 455 -25.75 -0.23 -29.47
C TYR A 455 -24.62 -0.65 -28.51
N LEU A 456 -23.91 -1.72 -28.85
CA LEU A 456 -22.93 -2.34 -27.94
C LEU A 456 -21.63 -1.53 -27.78
N GLY A 457 -21.31 -0.64 -28.72
CA GLY A 457 -20.11 0.21 -28.69
C GLY A 457 -20.27 1.52 -27.91
N MET A 458 -21.49 1.86 -27.46
CA MET A 458 -21.72 3.09 -26.70
C MET A 458 -21.42 2.88 -25.22
N THR A 459 -20.43 3.59 -24.69
CA THR A 459 -20.09 3.56 -23.27
C THR A 459 -20.76 4.70 -22.51
N SER A 460 -21.14 4.44 -21.26
CA SER A 460 -21.77 5.44 -20.38
C SER A 460 -21.06 5.53 -19.03
N LEU A 461 -20.99 6.76 -18.51
CA LEU A 461 -20.40 7.14 -17.22
C LEU A 461 -20.82 8.55 -16.82
N GLY A 462 -20.85 8.82 -15.52
CA GLY A 462 -21.11 10.14 -14.95
C GLY A 462 -22.07 10.10 -13.76
N ALA A 463 -21.98 11.12 -12.90
CA ALA A 463 -22.86 11.27 -11.74
C ALA A 463 -24.27 11.75 -12.09
N SER A 464 -24.56 12.00 -13.37
CA SER A 464 -25.73 12.76 -13.80
C SER A 464 -27.04 12.09 -13.42
N ALA A 465 -27.15 10.77 -13.55
CA ALA A 465 -28.32 10.01 -13.09
C ALA A 465 -28.55 10.11 -11.57
N ALA A 466 -27.48 10.11 -10.77
CA ALA A 466 -27.60 10.28 -9.33
C ALA A 466 -28.03 11.71 -8.96
N THR A 467 -27.48 12.72 -9.64
CA THR A 467 -27.87 14.12 -9.42
C THR A 467 -29.29 14.42 -9.92
N SER A 468 -29.70 13.85 -11.04
CA SER A 468 -31.07 13.97 -11.58
C SER A 468 -32.07 13.34 -10.62
N GLY A 469 -31.70 12.22 -9.99
CA GLY A 469 -32.43 11.60 -8.90
C GLY A 469 -32.58 12.49 -7.66
N ILE A 470 -31.51 13.16 -7.22
CA ILE A 470 -31.58 14.14 -6.12
C ILE A 470 -32.58 15.25 -6.45
N VAL A 471 -32.50 15.81 -7.66
CA VAL A 471 -33.42 16.87 -8.11
C VAL A 471 -34.86 16.36 -8.14
N ALA A 472 -35.11 15.17 -8.70
CA ALA A 472 -36.44 14.56 -8.72
C ALA A 472 -36.99 14.28 -7.31
N ALA A 473 -36.15 13.79 -6.40
CA ALA A 473 -36.55 13.53 -5.03
C ALA A 473 -36.99 14.82 -4.33
N TRP A 474 -36.23 15.91 -4.51
CA TRP A 474 -36.60 17.21 -3.97
C TRP A 474 -37.90 17.75 -4.55
N CYS A 475 -38.06 17.66 -5.88
CA CYS A 475 -39.26 18.09 -6.58
C CYS A 475 -40.50 17.33 -6.13
N MET A 476 -40.41 16.02 -5.94
CA MET A 476 -41.53 15.21 -5.45
C MET A 476 -41.78 15.38 -3.95
N TYR A 477 -40.74 15.65 -3.16
CA TYR A 477 -40.90 15.98 -1.75
C TYR A 477 -41.62 17.32 -1.55
N HIS A 478 -41.37 18.28 -2.44
CA HIS A 478 -42.02 19.60 -2.53
C HIS A 478 -43.07 19.66 -3.66
N ALA A 479 -43.75 18.54 -3.95
CA ALA A 479 -44.60 18.42 -5.14
C ALA A 479 -45.62 19.56 -5.27
N ASN A 480 -46.26 19.96 -4.17
CA ASN A 480 -47.31 20.99 -4.15
C ASN A 480 -46.82 22.37 -3.70
N ASP A 481 -45.54 22.50 -3.37
CA ASP A 481 -45.00 23.75 -2.85
C ASP A 481 -44.62 24.67 -4.01
N LYS A 482 -44.66 25.99 -3.77
CA LYS A 482 -44.24 26.98 -4.76
C LYS A 482 -42.72 27.00 -4.84
N ILE A 483 -42.20 26.47 -5.93
CA ILE A 483 -40.77 26.43 -6.21
C ILE A 483 -40.40 27.64 -7.05
N THR A 484 -39.39 28.37 -6.59
CA THR A 484 -38.74 29.43 -7.34
C THR A 484 -37.29 29.04 -7.57
N MET A 485 -36.78 29.32 -8.77
CA MET A 485 -35.39 29.04 -9.08
C MET A 485 -34.51 30.12 -8.46
N TRP A 486 -33.57 29.73 -7.60
CA TRP A 486 -32.67 30.67 -6.93
C TRP A 486 -31.83 31.51 -7.90
N ILE A 487 -31.55 31.00 -9.10
CA ILE A 487 -30.78 31.65 -10.17
C ILE A 487 -31.53 32.84 -10.77
N LEU A 488 -32.86 32.90 -10.67
CA LEU A 488 -33.62 34.01 -11.23
C LEU A 488 -33.46 35.29 -10.38
N PRO A 489 -33.34 36.48 -11.01
CA PRO A 489 -33.41 37.77 -10.34
C PRO A 489 -34.60 37.88 -9.39
N HIS A 490 -34.45 38.63 -8.30
CA HIS A 490 -35.46 38.72 -7.23
C HIS A 490 -36.86 39.03 -7.77
N GLU A 491 -36.95 39.98 -8.70
CA GLU A 491 -38.18 40.43 -9.34
C GLU A 491 -38.90 39.30 -10.09
N LEU A 492 -38.15 38.46 -10.80
CA LEU A 492 -38.71 37.34 -11.56
C LEU A 492 -39.10 36.15 -10.67
N ARG A 493 -38.55 36.02 -9.45
CA ARG A 493 -38.89 34.93 -8.54
C ARG A 493 -40.32 35.03 -8.00
N GLU A 494 -40.85 36.24 -7.86
CA GLU A 494 -42.22 36.43 -7.40
C GLU A 494 -43.25 36.15 -8.52
N THR A 495 -42.87 36.39 -9.77
CA THR A 495 -43.74 36.16 -10.94
C THR A 495 -43.64 34.72 -11.47
N LEU A 496 -42.44 34.14 -11.50
CA LEU A 496 -42.16 32.82 -12.06
C LEU A 496 -42.00 31.78 -10.95
N TRP A 497 -43.13 31.23 -10.52
CA TRP A 497 -43.19 30.07 -9.64
C TRP A 497 -43.72 28.85 -10.42
N THR A 498 -43.29 27.67 -10.00
CA THR A 498 -43.82 26.40 -10.51
C THR A 498 -44.02 25.42 -9.37
N GLN A 499 -44.86 24.41 -9.56
CA GLN A 499 -45.01 23.32 -8.60
C GLN A 499 -43.91 22.29 -8.85
N GLY A 500 -43.45 21.62 -7.79
CA GLY A 500 -42.37 20.63 -7.91
C GLY A 500 -42.66 19.51 -8.90
N TRP A 501 -43.87 18.97 -8.89
CA TRP A 501 -44.22 17.92 -9.84
C TRP A 501 -44.26 18.43 -11.29
N ILE A 502 -44.71 19.68 -11.53
CA ILE A 502 -44.75 20.29 -12.87
C ILE A 502 -43.33 20.49 -13.37
N PHE A 503 -42.46 21.04 -12.53
CA PHE A 503 -41.05 21.24 -12.87
C PHE A 503 -40.37 19.92 -13.26
N LEU A 504 -40.57 18.86 -12.45
CA LEU A 504 -40.06 17.54 -12.77
C LEU A 504 -40.67 16.97 -14.06
N ALA A 505 -41.97 17.13 -14.27
CA ALA A 505 -42.63 16.68 -15.50
C ALA A 505 -42.05 17.38 -16.75
N CYS A 506 -41.76 18.68 -16.67
CA CYS A 506 -41.08 19.41 -17.75
C CYS A 506 -39.66 18.90 -18.03
N LEU A 507 -38.89 18.58 -16.98
CA LEU A 507 -37.55 17.99 -17.14
C LEU A 507 -37.63 16.62 -17.84
N VAL A 508 -38.50 15.74 -17.35
CA VAL A 508 -38.72 14.41 -17.94
C VAL A 508 -39.23 14.51 -19.38
N ALA A 509 -40.18 15.40 -19.66
CA ALA A 509 -40.71 15.63 -21.00
C ALA A 509 -39.63 16.10 -21.98
N THR A 510 -38.73 16.97 -21.52
CA THR A 510 -37.61 17.46 -22.33
C THR A 510 -36.65 16.31 -22.68
N GLU A 511 -36.34 15.44 -21.72
CA GLU A 511 -35.44 14.30 -21.91
C GLU A 511 -36.05 13.23 -22.82
N VAL A 512 -37.34 12.92 -22.66
CA VAL A 512 -38.09 12.03 -23.56
C VAL A 512 -38.16 12.62 -24.97
N PHE A 513 -38.46 13.92 -25.09
CA PHE A 513 -38.48 14.60 -26.38
C PHE A 513 -37.11 14.55 -27.06
N SER A 514 -36.03 14.86 -26.34
CA SER A 514 -34.66 14.75 -26.86
C SER A 514 -34.28 13.33 -27.29
N MET A 515 -34.83 12.30 -26.63
CA MET A 515 -34.57 10.90 -26.96
C MET A 515 -35.33 10.43 -28.23
N VAL A 516 -36.51 10.98 -28.49
CA VAL A 516 -37.40 10.56 -29.60
C VAL A 516 -37.30 11.49 -30.82
N ALA A 517 -36.94 12.75 -30.61
CA ALA A 517 -36.87 13.74 -31.69
C ALA A 517 -35.79 13.38 -32.71
N PRO A 518 -36.10 13.45 -34.03
CA PRO A 518 -35.13 13.13 -35.07
C PRO A 518 -33.93 14.10 -35.03
N ALA A 519 -32.72 13.59 -35.22
CA ALA A 519 -31.45 14.33 -35.07
C ALA A 519 -31.40 15.68 -35.82
N ARG A 520 -32.12 15.81 -36.93
CA ARG A 520 -32.30 17.05 -37.71
C ARG A 520 -32.88 18.22 -36.91
N PHE A 521 -33.75 17.95 -35.92
CA PHE A 521 -34.33 18.97 -35.04
C PHE A 521 -33.37 19.39 -33.93
N MET A 522 -32.54 18.46 -33.44
CA MET A 522 -31.55 18.73 -32.40
C MET A 522 -30.33 19.51 -32.89
N GLY A 523 -30.02 19.48 -34.19
CA GLY A 523 -28.91 20.24 -34.78
C GLY A 523 -29.05 21.76 -34.72
N VAL A 524 -30.27 22.26 -34.50
CA VAL A 524 -30.64 23.70 -34.52
C VAL A 524 -30.55 24.35 -33.14
N PHE A 525 -30.68 23.58 -32.04
CA PHE A 525 -30.58 24.12 -30.69
C PHE A 525 -29.11 24.21 -30.24
N PRO A 526 -28.58 25.39 -29.88
CA PRO A 526 -27.18 25.52 -29.47
C PRO A 526 -26.84 24.75 -28.18
N LEU A 527 -27.83 24.51 -27.30
CA LEU A 527 -27.64 23.83 -26.03
C LEU A 527 -27.49 22.29 -26.17
N SER A 528 -28.04 21.68 -27.22
CA SER A 528 -27.98 20.22 -27.46
C SER A 528 -26.57 19.75 -27.84
N ARG A 529 -25.72 20.63 -28.39
CA ARG A 529 -24.32 20.33 -28.75
C ARG A 529 -23.36 20.39 -27.56
N LEU A 530 -23.74 21.03 -26.45
CA LEU A 530 -22.84 21.22 -25.31
C LEU A 530 -22.64 19.95 -24.46
N THR A 531 -23.57 18.99 -24.54
CA THR A 531 -23.54 17.76 -23.74
C THR A 531 -24.20 16.61 -24.51
N LYS A 532 -23.42 15.62 -24.95
CA LYS A 532 -23.96 14.28 -25.27
C LYS A 532 -24.48 13.69 -23.95
N MET A 533 -25.78 13.82 -23.69
CA MET A 533 -26.41 13.39 -22.45
C MET A 533 -26.95 11.96 -22.60
N ASP A 534 -26.76 11.15 -21.57
CA ASP A 534 -27.38 9.83 -21.49
C ASP A 534 -28.80 9.96 -20.94
N HIS A 535 -29.73 10.24 -21.85
CA HIS A 535 -31.14 10.44 -21.54
C HIS A 535 -31.76 9.24 -20.80
N ALA A 536 -31.37 8.01 -21.13
CA ALA A 536 -31.90 6.81 -20.47
C ALA A 536 -31.41 6.70 -19.03
N ALA A 537 -30.14 7.04 -18.77
CA ALA A 537 -29.62 7.11 -17.41
C ALA A 537 -30.35 8.16 -16.58
N HIS A 538 -30.61 9.34 -17.15
CA HIS A 538 -31.33 10.40 -16.46
C HIS A 538 -32.76 9.99 -16.10
N LEU A 539 -33.48 9.34 -17.02
CA LEU A 539 -34.84 8.83 -16.79
C LEU A 539 -34.87 7.79 -15.66
N GLY A 540 -33.92 6.85 -15.63
CA GLY A 540 -33.78 5.91 -14.52
C GLY A 540 -33.50 6.60 -13.19
N GLY A 541 -32.65 7.63 -13.20
CA GLY A 541 -32.37 8.48 -12.05
C GLY A 541 -33.60 9.22 -11.53
N TYR A 542 -34.35 9.88 -12.42
CA TYR A 542 -35.60 10.58 -12.11
C TYR A 542 -36.64 9.63 -11.52
N PHE A 543 -36.82 8.44 -12.10
CA PHE A 543 -37.76 7.45 -11.62
C PHE A 543 -37.46 7.04 -10.17
N ALA A 544 -36.22 6.68 -9.88
CA ALA A 544 -35.78 6.31 -8.54
C ALA A 544 -35.96 7.46 -7.54
N GLY A 545 -35.48 8.65 -7.91
CA GLY A 545 -35.54 9.84 -7.07
C GLY A 545 -36.98 10.27 -6.78
N ALA A 546 -37.83 10.30 -7.81
CA ALA A 546 -39.25 10.65 -7.68
C ALA A 546 -39.99 9.68 -6.76
N GLY A 547 -39.75 8.37 -6.92
CA GLY A 547 -40.34 7.35 -6.06
C GLY A 547 -39.94 7.52 -4.59
N CYS A 548 -38.64 7.70 -4.32
CA CYS A 548 -38.15 7.95 -2.97
C CYS A 548 -38.68 9.27 -2.38
N GLY A 549 -38.65 10.36 -3.14
CA GLY A 549 -39.16 11.67 -2.72
C GLY A 549 -40.66 11.63 -2.40
N TYR A 550 -41.45 10.96 -3.23
CA TYR A 550 -42.88 10.75 -2.99
C TYR A 550 -43.12 9.91 -1.72
N ALA A 551 -42.39 8.80 -1.55
CA ALA A 551 -42.54 7.97 -0.35
C ALA A 551 -42.21 8.74 0.94
N LEU A 552 -41.17 9.56 0.93
CA LEU A 552 -40.80 10.43 2.05
C LEU A 552 -41.85 11.52 2.30
N ALA A 553 -42.41 12.12 1.24
CA ALA A 553 -43.48 13.10 1.36
C ALA A 553 -44.73 12.49 2.02
N GLN A 554 -45.09 11.25 1.66
CA GLN A 554 -46.23 10.55 2.25
C GLN A 554 -45.98 10.21 3.73
N ARG A 555 -44.77 9.76 4.08
CA ARG A 555 -44.38 9.54 5.48
C ARG A 555 -44.52 10.82 6.31
N ARG A 556 -44.00 11.95 5.81
CA ARG A 556 -44.13 13.26 6.47
C ARG A 556 -45.58 13.68 6.67
N LYS A 557 -46.46 13.45 5.69
CA LYS A 557 -47.90 13.73 5.80
C LYS A 557 -48.55 12.86 6.87
N ALA A 558 -48.27 11.55 6.88
CA ALA A 558 -48.80 10.63 7.88
C ALA A 558 -48.38 11.02 9.31
N GLU A 559 -47.10 11.37 9.52
CA GLU A 559 -46.60 11.84 10.81
C GLU A 559 -47.28 13.14 11.27
N ARG A 560 -47.51 14.09 10.36
CA ARG A 560 -48.23 15.34 10.70
C ARG A 560 -49.66 15.08 11.14
N VAL A 561 -50.37 14.18 10.44
CA VAL A 561 -51.73 13.78 10.81
C VAL A 561 -51.74 13.09 12.17
N GLN A 562 -50.76 12.21 12.44
CA GLN A 562 -50.64 11.54 13.73
C GLN A 562 -50.36 12.54 14.86
N ARG A 563 -49.38 13.43 14.69
CA ARG A 563 -49.09 14.50 15.68
C ARG A 563 -50.29 15.39 15.95
N ALA A 564 -51.08 15.73 14.93
CA ALA A 564 -52.30 16.52 15.09
C ALA A 564 -53.39 15.76 15.88
N ARG A 565 -53.51 14.44 15.68
CA ARG A 565 -54.40 13.58 16.48
C ARG A 565 -53.93 13.49 17.93
N ASP A 566 -52.64 13.28 18.15
CA ASP A 566 -52.06 13.15 19.48
C ASP A 566 -52.18 14.47 20.26
N ALA A 567 -51.93 15.61 19.61
CA ALA A 567 -52.13 16.94 20.22
C ALA A 567 -53.60 17.16 20.62
N LYS A 568 -54.55 16.83 19.74
CA LYS A 568 -55.98 16.93 20.04
C LYS A 568 -56.42 15.99 21.17
N TRP A 569 -55.83 14.79 21.23
CA TRP A 569 -56.07 13.85 22.33
C TRP A 569 -55.54 14.39 23.67
N PHE A 570 -54.32 14.94 23.68
CA PHE A 570 -53.74 15.59 24.86
C PHE A 570 -54.57 16.79 25.34
N GLU A 571 -55.03 17.66 24.43
CA GLU A 571 -55.90 18.79 24.78
C GLU A 571 -57.23 18.34 25.43
N ASN A 572 -57.78 17.21 24.98
CA ASN A 572 -59.00 16.64 25.55
C ASN A 572 -58.77 15.93 26.90
N LEU A 573 -57.54 15.50 27.21
CA LEU A 573 -57.19 14.86 28.48
C LEU A 573 -56.90 15.90 29.59
N VAL A 574 -56.44 17.09 29.20
CA VAL A 574 -56.07 18.19 30.11
C VAL A 574 -57.27 19.09 30.47
N ARG A 575 -58.36 19.03 29.70
CA ARG A 575 -59.67 19.61 30.04
C ARG A 575 -60.47 18.65 30.89
#